data_AF-A0A3N6GMG1-F1
#
_entry.id   AF-A0A3N6GMG1-F1
#
_cell.length_a   1.000
_cell.length_b   1.000
_cell.length_c   1.000
_cell.angle_alpha   90.00
_cell.angle_beta   90.00
_cell.angle_gamma   90.00
#
_symmetry.space_group_name_H-M   'P 1'
#
loop_
_entity.id
_entity.type
_entity.pdbx_description
1 polymer ?
#
loop_
_entity_poly.entity_id
_entity_poly.type
_entity_poly.pdbx_seq_one_letter_code
_entity_poly.pdbx_strand_id
1 'polypeptide(L)' 'MRLVGDMTELVTAEGKVYLATCIDLATREVVGWVKADHHRAELPVAALRMAAAGAPWNRTASCTPTADRNTRVTNSARR' A
#
# COMPACT_ATOMS: atom_id res chain seq x y z
N MET A 1 -15.80 -1.64 -1.75
CA MET A 1 -14.34 -1.47 -1.62
C MET A 1 -13.67 -2.27 -2.73
N ARG A 2 -12.87 -1.64 -3.58
CA ARG A 2 -12.11 -2.34 -4.63
C ARG A 2 -10.64 -2.18 -4.30
N LEU A 3 -10.02 -3.27 -3.88
CA LEU A 3 -8.61 -3.28 -3.52
C LEU A 3 -7.77 -3.76 -4.70
N VAL A 4 -6.58 -3.18 -4.85
CA VAL A 4 -5.52 -3.69 -5.72
C VAL A 4 -4.30 -3.94 -4.88
N GLY A 5 -3.71 -5.13 -5.03
CA GLY A 5 -2.44 -5.48 -4.42
C GLY A 5 -1.29 -5.34 -5.40
N ASP A 6 -0.12 -4.97 -4.89
CA ASP A 6 1.15 -5.01 -5.62
C ASP A 6 2.23 -5.72 -4.79
N MET A 7 3.20 -6.33 -5.47
CA MET A 7 4.38 -6.94 -4.85
C MET A 7 5.63 -6.44 -5.54
N THR A 8 6.50 -5.80 -4.76
CA THR A 8 7.74 -5.20 -5.26
C THR A 8 8.95 -5.88 -4.63
N GLU A 9 9.94 -6.26 -5.44
CA GLU A 9 11.28 -6.61 -4.97
C GLU A 9 12.13 -5.33 -4.91
N LEU A 10 12.72 -5.07 -3.75
CA LEU A 10 13.60 -3.94 -3.47
C LEU A 10 15.01 -4.48 -3.23
N VAL A 11 15.97 -4.06 -4.04
CA VAL A 11 17.39 -4.41 -3.88
C VAL A 11 18.05 -3.33 -3.04
N THR A 12 18.57 -3.70 -1.86
CA THR A 12 19.35 -2.82 -0.98
C THR A 12 20.80 -3.28 -0.91
N ALA A 13 21.67 -2.48 -0.27
CA ALA A 13 23.06 -2.85 -0.06
C ALA A 13 23.23 -4.07 0.87
N GLU A 14 22.26 -4.30 1.75
CA GLU A 14 22.23 -5.39 2.74
C GLU A 14 21.53 -6.65 2.23
N GLY A 15 20.89 -6.60 1.05
CA GLY A 15 20.18 -7.73 0.46
C GLY A 15 18.85 -7.34 -0.18
N LYS A 16 18.07 -8.35 -0.54
CA LYS A 16 16.75 -8.16 -1.15
C LYS A 16 15.66 -8.09 -0.07
N VAL A 17 14.73 -7.15 -0.25
CA VAL A 17 13.52 -7.03 0.55
C VAL A 17 12.32 -7.10 -0.36
N TYR A 18 11.30 -7.83 0.04
CA TYR A 18 10.03 -7.97 -0.66
C TYR A 18 8.98 -7.16 0.08
N LEU A 19 8.26 -6.32 -0.65
CA LEU A 19 7.20 -5.46 -0.13
C LEU A 19 5.88 -5.82 -0.81
N ALA A 20 4.86 -6.14 -0.03
CA ALA A 20 3.50 -6.29 -0.51
C ALA A 20 2.66 -5.10 -0.03
N THR A 21 1.85 -4.51 -0.91
CA THR A 21 0.94 -3.40 -0.57
C THR A 21 -0.48 -3.69 -1.03
N CYS A 22 -1.47 -3.05 -0.40
CA CYS A 22 -2.88 -3.05 -0.80
C CYS A 22 -3.40 -1.62 -0.81
N ILE A 23 -3.94 -1.19 -1.95
CA ILE A 23 -4.49 0.16 -2.17
C ILE A 23 -6.00 0.06 -2.36
N ASP A 24 -6.76 0.93 -1.69
CA ASP A 24 -8.18 1.12 -2.01
C ASP A 24 -8.31 2.08 -3.19
N LEU A 25 -8.93 1.62 -4.28
CA LEU A 25 -9.11 2.43 -5.48
C LEU A 25 -10.09 3.59 -5.30
N ALA A 26 -10.94 3.55 -4.26
CA ALA A 26 -11.87 4.64 -3.97
C ALA A 26 -11.16 5.85 -3.33
N THR A 27 -10.25 5.61 -2.38
CA THR A 27 -9.53 6.65 -1.65
C THR A 27 -8.13 6.91 -2.21
N ARG A 28 -7.58 5.97 -2.99
CA ARG A 28 -6.18 5.90 -3.43
C ARG A 28 -5.17 5.81 -2.29
N GLU A 29 -5.61 5.37 -1.13
CA GLU A 29 -4.75 5.19 0.05
C GLU A 29 -4.22 3.76 0.15
N VAL A 30 -3.00 3.62 0.65
CA VAL A 30 -2.44 2.33 1.05
C VAL A 30 -3.11 1.90 2.35
N VAL A 31 -3.96 0.89 2.28
CA VAL A 31 -4.75 0.39 3.41
C VAL A 31 -4.10 -0.82 4.10
N GLY A 32 -3.06 -1.42 3.50
CA GLY A 32 -2.28 -2.49 4.11
C GLY A 32 -0.92 -2.66 3.43
N TRP A 33 0.11 -3.05 4.18
CA TRP A 33 1.45 -3.31 3.65
C TRP A 33 2.25 -4.22 4.58
N VAL A 34 3.13 -5.05 4.01
CA VAL A 34 4.03 -5.93 4.76
C VAL A 34 5.36 -6.05 4.00
N LYS A 35 6.47 -6.06 4.73
CA LYS A 35 7.80 -6.36 4.17
C LYS A 35 8.39 -7.65 4.75
N ALA A 36 9.19 -8.36 3.97
CA ALA A 36 10.03 -9.47 4.44
C ALA A 36 11.32 -9.56 3.63
N ASP A 37 12.29 -10.32 4.14
CA ASP A 37 13.54 -10.67 3.48
C ASP A 37 13.39 -11.86 2.50
N HIS A 38 12.18 -12.39 2.33
CA HIS A 38 11.90 -13.55 1.48
C HIS A 38 10.62 -13.35 0.64
N HIS A 39 10.63 -13.93 -0.56
CA HIS A 39 9.49 -13.90 -1.47
C HIS A 39 8.52 -15.05 -1.16
N ARG A 40 7.44 -14.80 -0.41
CA ARG A 40 6.40 -15.79 -0.11
C ARG A 40 4.99 -15.26 -0.35
N ALA A 41 4.09 -16.16 -0.73
CA ALA A 41 2.66 -15.86 -0.90
C ALA A 41 1.96 -15.43 0.40
N GLU A 42 2.60 -15.64 1.56
CA GLU A 42 2.10 -15.17 2.86
C GLU A 42 2.14 -13.64 2.99
N LEU A 43 3.06 -12.97 2.29
CA LEU A 43 3.21 -11.52 2.31
C LEU A 43 1.97 -10.77 1.81
N PRO A 44 1.44 -11.07 0.60
CA PRO A 44 0.24 -10.40 0.10
C PRO A 44 -1.02 -10.77 0.91
N VAL A 45 -1.07 -11.98 1.48
CA VAL A 45 -2.16 -12.39 2.38
C VAL A 45 -2.12 -11.56 3.67
N ALA A 46 -0.94 -11.29 4.22
CA ALA A 46 -0.77 -10.47 5.40
C ALA A 46 -1.13 -8.99 5.13
N ALA A 47 -0.71 -8.43 3.99
CA ALA A 47 -1.10 -7.09 3.57
C ALA A 47 -2.63 -6.95 3.38
N LEU A 48 -3.28 -7.96 2.81
CA LEU A 48 -4.74 -7.99 2.66
C LEU A 48 -5.46 -8.10 4.01
N ARG A 49 -4.94 -8.91 4.95
CA ARG A 49 -5.49 -8.99 6.31
C ARG A 49 -5.39 -7.65 7.03
N MET A 50 -4.29 -6.91 6.87
CA MET A 50 -4.16 -5.57 7.42
C MET A 50 -5.16 -4.59 6.81
N ALA A 51 -5.39 -4.66 5.50
CA ALA A 51 -6.41 -3.86 4.82
C ALA A 51 -7.83 -4.20 5.33
N ALA A 52 -8.15 -5.48 5.46
CA ALA A 52 -9.44 -5.95 5.95
C ALA A 52 -9.70 -5.60 7.42
N ALA A 53 -8.65 -5.57 8.24
CA ALA A 53 -8.76 -5.18 9.65
C ALA A 53 -9.03 -3.68 9.83
N GLY A 54 -8.96 -2.86 8.76
CA GLY A 54 -8.90 -1.41 8.82
C GLY A 54 -7.48 -0.98 9.19
N ALA A 55 -6.82 -0.22 8.30
CA ALA A 55 -5.43 0.20 8.48
C ALA A 55 -5.18 0.70 9.91
N PRO A 56 -4.06 0.34 10.58
CA PRO A 56 -3.79 0.72 11.96
C PRO A 56 -3.81 2.23 12.19
N TRP A 57 -3.60 3.04 11.14
CA TRP A 57 -3.71 4.50 11.23
C TRP A 57 -5.17 5.04 11.23
N ASN A 58 -6.19 4.20 11.09
CA ASN A 58 -7.56 4.64 11.42
C ASN A 58 -7.75 4.75 12.95
N ARG A 59 -6.95 4.03 13.74
CA ARG A 59 -7.26 3.76 15.16
C ARG A 59 -6.38 4.44 16.21
N THR A 60 -5.30 5.12 15.84
CA THR A 60 -4.35 5.71 16.81
C THR A 60 -4.14 7.20 16.60
N ALA A 61 -5.11 8.01 17.03
CA ALA A 61 -5.02 9.47 17.01
C ALA A 61 -3.77 9.97 17.75
N SER A 62 -2.75 10.41 17.01
CA SER A 62 -1.79 11.46 17.43
C SER A 62 -0.83 11.94 16.33
N CYS A 63 -0.72 11.28 15.18
CA CYS A 63 0.21 11.68 14.12
C CYS A 63 -0.53 11.97 12.82
N THR A 64 -1.02 13.19 12.60
CA THR A 64 -1.71 13.63 11.37
C THR A 64 -1.04 13.00 10.12
N PRO A 65 -1.76 12.20 9.30
CA PRO A 65 -1.17 11.69 8.09
C PRO A 65 -1.02 12.89 7.16
N THR A 66 0.21 13.28 6.83
CA THR A 66 0.43 14.03 5.60
C THR A 66 0.30 13.04 4.45
N ALA A 67 -0.92 12.58 4.19
CA ALA A 67 -1.25 11.98 2.92
C ALA A 67 -1.11 13.11 1.91
N ASP A 68 -0.12 13.00 1.01
CA ASP A 68 -0.08 13.85 -0.16
C ASP A 68 -1.40 13.64 -0.90
N ARG A 69 -2.31 14.62 -0.79
CA ARG A 69 -3.46 14.76 -1.68
C ARG A 69 -2.89 15.15 -3.04
N ASN A 70 -2.27 14.20 -3.73
CA ASN A 70 -1.78 14.38 -5.09
C ASN A 70 -2.98 14.56 -6.04
N THR A 71 -3.40 15.83 -6.08
CA THR A 71 -3.89 16.62 -7.20
C THR A 71 -4.28 15.84 -8.45
N ARG A 72 -5.54 16.07 -8.86
CA ARG A 72 -6.09 15.79 -10.20
C ARG A 72 -4.99 15.67 -11.27
N VAL A 73 -4.77 14.45 -11.77
CA VAL A 73 -4.25 14.29 -13.14
C VAL A 73 -5.44 14.40 -14.06
N THR A 74 -5.77 15.62 -14.49
CA THR A 74 -6.65 15.83 -15.65
C THR A 74 -5.88 15.38 -16.88
N ASN A 75 -6.20 14.21 -17.44
CA ASN A 75 -5.78 13.89 -18.80
C ASN A 75 -6.64 14.70 -19.77
N SER A 76 -6.23 15.94 -20.06
CA SER A 76 -6.72 16.71 -21.20
C SER A 76 -5.92 16.34 -22.45
N ALA A 77 -6.09 15.12 -22.93
CA ALA A 77 -5.69 14.74 -24.28
C ALA A 77 -6.96 14.49 -25.10
N ARG A 78 -7.38 15.56 -25.79
CA ARG A 78 -8.30 15.46 -26.93
C ARG A 78 -7.77 14.41 -27.92
N ARG A 79 -8.66 13.56 -28.41
CA ARG A 79 -8.67 13.18 -29.83
C ARG A 79 -9.93 13.77 -30.45
#